data_AF-A0A7V9RDZ3-F1
#
_entry.id   AF-A0A7V9RDZ3-F1
#
_cell.length_a   1.000
_cell.length_b   1.000
_cell.length_c   1.000
_cell.angle_alpha   90.00
_cell.angle_beta   90.00
_cell.angle_gamma   90.00
#
_symmetry.space_group_name_H-M   'P 1'
#
loop_
_entity.id
_entity.type
_entity.pdbx_description
1 polymer ?
#
loop_
_entity_poly.entity_id
_entity_poly.type
_entity_poly.pdbx_seq_one_letter_code
_entity_poly.pdbx_strand_id
1 'polypeptide(L)'
;MAKARRTSRATPRVRKAAPKAAKPANKRAAPATQAAPTKQAAPKNKPTKATPKKTAKNKPVATAKKAPAKKPVATKATAKKATPANKPVATKATAKTTAPDNKPVATKATAKKAASTKATAKKAAKTAAATPSTPPEIVDLEAAAVPREVTDLGSGIPFPIGSESSQRSATGAVVQLVDSENPLTALHSFLDSIDGELTIQQGQIALGAAQLMLLPIAQDHRGGLEVKRLLDLVLSRWGRFPERTGFHAQEFLRNALAAVGEDRDRVIQLAMLVPHDAGPELRFNLACAYAVAGERTAMLRAVRTALIAGGSPAAFTRDADFDAYRNDEELRTLLERATPPEISVDVRPHMIVVRNAIDTVIDTLREYGEVVKLEPPATLDNILAAERSRRIQLPNDYRALLTISDGMTLWDHQFFGTLDYRTDTLLAKRAREYLESSARYGAHGIEDCVPLANWGQPNDWLLYDPFGRYRGGEPGVVLMLNADEVHLDGVAQALERFDEIARDVLGTN
;
A
#
# COMPACT_ATOMS: atom_id res chain seq x y z
N MET A 1 -31.64 -72.97 18.37
CA MET A 1 -31.87 -72.00 19.49
C MET A 1 -31.20 -70.70 19.08
N ALA A 2 -31.88 -69.64 18.63
CA ALA A 2 -33.00 -68.90 19.21
C ALA A 2 -32.61 -67.99 20.39
N LYS A 3 -32.21 -66.74 20.08
CA LYS A 3 -32.83 -65.53 20.64
C LYS A 3 -32.40 -64.26 19.89
N ALA A 4 -33.33 -63.70 19.13
CA ALA A 4 -33.31 -62.28 18.79
C ALA A 4 -33.67 -61.45 20.04
N ARG A 5 -33.26 -60.17 20.08
CA ARG A 5 -33.97 -59.18 20.89
C ARG A 5 -34.10 -57.86 20.15
N ARG A 6 -35.28 -57.26 20.30
CA ARG A 6 -35.87 -56.17 19.50
C ARG A 6 -35.99 -54.91 20.38
N THR A 7 -36.03 -53.75 19.72
CA THR A 7 -36.82 -52.53 20.04
C THR A 7 -36.70 -51.82 21.40
N SER A 8 -36.32 -50.54 21.37
CA SER A 8 -37.19 -49.36 21.64
C SER A 8 -36.36 -48.08 21.42
N ARG A 9 -36.62 -47.16 20.48
CA ARG A 9 -37.79 -46.27 20.29
C ARG A 9 -38.06 -45.35 21.50
N ALA A 10 -37.47 -44.15 21.49
CA ALA A 10 -37.81 -43.04 22.39
C ALA A 10 -37.55 -41.65 21.75
N THR A 11 -38.56 -41.14 21.06
CA THR A 11 -38.87 -39.71 20.89
C THR A 11 -40.35 -39.56 21.30
N PRO A 12 -40.81 -38.44 21.93
CA PRO A 12 -40.55 -37.08 21.45
C PRO A 12 -40.39 -35.99 22.53
N ARG A 13 -39.95 -34.79 22.11
CA ARG A 13 -40.64 -33.56 22.57
C ARG A 13 -40.54 -32.40 21.58
N VAL A 14 -41.70 -32.07 21.02
CA VAL A 14 -41.94 -30.83 20.26
C VAL A 14 -41.92 -29.64 21.21
N ARG A 15 -41.19 -28.58 20.86
CA ARG A 15 -41.55 -27.20 21.25
C ARG A 15 -41.45 -26.28 20.05
N LYS A 16 -42.62 -25.88 19.53
CA LYS A 16 -42.78 -24.77 18.60
C LYS A 16 -42.47 -23.45 19.33
N ALA A 17 -41.66 -22.57 18.75
CA ALA A 17 -41.67 -21.15 19.05
C ALA A 17 -41.00 -20.33 17.92
N ALA A 18 -41.82 -19.74 17.06
CA ALA A 18 -41.45 -18.68 16.13
C ALA A 18 -42.74 -17.93 15.71
N PRO A 19 -42.67 -16.68 15.22
CA PRO A 19 -41.75 -15.61 15.59
C PRO A 19 -42.52 -14.36 16.10
N LYS A 20 -41.85 -13.41 16.77
CA LYS A 20 -42.41 -12.05 16.95
C LYS A 20 -41.79 -11.10 15.94
N ALA A 21 -42.57 -10.71 14.95
CA ALA A 21 -42.21 -9.69 13.99
C ALA A 21 -42.20 -8.30 14.64
N ALA A 22 -41.14 -7.52 14.38
CA ALA A 22 -41.12 -6.08 14.60
C ALA A 22 -41.21 -5.39 13.23
N LYS A 23 -42.31 -4.68 12.97
CA LYS A 23 -42.44 -3.81 11.79
C LYS A 23 -41.78 -2.44 12.05
N PRO A 24 -41.26 -1.77 11.01
CA PRO A 24 -40.56 -0.50 11.17
C PRO A 24 -41.51 0.67 11.40
N ALA A 25 -41.13 1.60 12.27
CA ALA A 25 -41.82 2.87 12.44
C ALA A 25 -41.27 3.90 11.43
N ASN A 26 -41.94 4.02 10.28
CA ASN A 26 -41.69 5.09 9.32
C ASN A 26 -42.56 6.30 9.67
N LYS A 27 -41.97 7.44 10.06
CA LYS A 27 -42.68 8.72 10.20
C LYS A 27 -42.00 9.81 9.36
N ARG A 28 -42.68 10.13 8.26
CA ARG A 28 -42.38 11.20 7.31
C ARG A 28 -43.00 12.51 7.83
N ALA A 29 -42.22 13.57 7.95
CA ALA A 29 -42.73 14.94 8.09
C ALA A 29 -41.69 15.99 7.64
N ALA A 30 -41.81 16.42 6.39
CA ALA A 30 -41.56 17.82 6.03
C ALA A 30 -42.96 18.47 5.93
N PRO A 31 -43.11 19.78 6.17
CA PRO A 31 -42.93 20.71 5.06
C PRO A 31 -42.38 22.10 5.45
N ALA A 32 -41.92 22.85 4.44
CA ALA A 32 -42.39 24.20 4.08
C ALA A 32 -41.30 25.02 3.38
N THR A 33 -41.49 25.23 2.08
CA THR A 33 -40.90 26.30 1.28
C THR A 33 -41.28 27.68 1.84
N GLN A 34 -40.34 28.62 1.87
CA GLN A 34 -40.61 30.04 1.60
C GLN A 34 -39.52 30.63 0.70
N ALA A 35 -39.89 31.68 -0.03
CA ALA A 35 -39.24 32.09 -1.27
C ALA A 35 -38.14 33.15 -1.09
N ALA A 36 -37.34 33.34 -2.14
CA ALA A 36 -36.51 34.52 -2.34
C ALA A 36 -37.38 35.80 -2.43
N PRO A 37 -36.74 36.98 -2.35
CA PRO A 37 -36.61 37.69 -3.62
C PRO A 37 -35.20 38.20 -3.93
N THR A 38 -34.95 38.25 -5.24
CA THR A 38 -33.83 38.92 -5.90
C THR A 38 -33.75 40.42 -5.59
N LYS A 39 -32.52 40.95 -5.59
CA LYS A 39 -32.25 42.25 -6.24
C LYS A 39 -30.82 42.34 -6.77
N GLN A 40 -30.72 42.66 -8.06
CA GLN A 40 -29.48 42.96 -8.75
C GLN A 40 -29.03 44.38 -8.42
N ALA A 41 -27.72 44.61 -8.34
CA ALA A 41 -27.11 45.87 -8.76
C ALA A 41 -25.62 45.65 -9.09
N ALA A 42 -25.24 45.82 -10.35
CA ALA A 42 -23.86 46.13 -10.70
C ALA A 42 -23.57 47.61 -10.37
N PRO A 43 -22.30 48.04 -10.39
CA PRO A 43 -21.90 48.76 -11.60
C PRO A 43 -20.50 48.42 -12.12
N LYS A 44 -20.33 48.63 -13.43
CA LYS A 44 -19.02 48.80 -14.07
C LYS A 44 -18.46 50.18 -13.70
N ASN A 45 -17.15 50.31 -13.51
CA ASN A 45 -16.33 51.14 -14.40
C ASN A 45 -14.82 51.00 -14.16
N LYS A 46 -14.05 51.33 -15.20
CA LYS A 46 -12.59 51.22 -15.33
C LYS A 46 -12.02 52.65 -15.58
N PRO A 47 -10.74 52.82 -15.91
CA PRO A 47 -9.62 53.14 -15.02
C PRO A 47 -9.19 54.62 -15.05
N THR A 48 -8.30 55.02 -14.14
CA THR A 48 -7.41 56.18 -14.33
C THR A 48 -5.97 55.90 -13.90
N LYS A 49 -5.01 56.20 -14.77
CA LYS A 49 -3.57 56.34 -14.46
C LYS A 49 -3.32 57.75 -13.93
N ALA A 50 -2.49 57.89 -12.89
CA ALA A 50 -1.66 59.09 -12.70
C ALA A 50 -0.49 58.84 -11.72
N THR A 51 0.73 58.81 -12.25
CA THR A 51 1.96 59.26 -11.56
C THR A 51 2.44 60.51 -12.31
N PRO A 52 3.03 61.53 -11.65
CA PRO A 52 4.49 61.50 -11.51
C PRO A 52 5.13 62.29 -10.32
N LYS A 53 6.47 62.13 -10.24
CA LYS A 53 7.53 63.03 -9.70
C LYS A 53 7.93 63.00 -8.21
N LYS A 54 9.22 62.63 -8.02
CA LYS A 54 10.35 63.41 -7.42
C LYS A 54 9.99 64.41 -6.31
N THR A 55 10.69 64.52 -5.17
CA THR A 55 12.11 64.25 -4.80
C THR A 55 12.20 64.24 -3.25
N ALA A 56 13.22 63.71 -2.56
CA ALA A 56 14.53 64.37 -2.39
C ALA A 56 15.52 63.49 -1.58
N LYS A 57 16.81 63.90 -1.57
CA LYS A 57 17.91 63.27 -0.82
C LYS A 57 17.78 63.53 0.69
N ASN A 58 18.30 62.62 1.52
CA ASN A 58 19.27 62.98 2.59
C ASN A 58 19.99 61.75 3.20
N LYS A 59 21.32 61.75 3.02
CA LYS A 59 22.36 61.16 3.89
C LYS A 59 23.28 62.37 4.23
N PRO A 60 24.09 62.40 5.30
CA PRO A 60 24.39 61.32 6.25
C PRO A 60 24.35 61.76 7.73
N VAL A 61 24.76 60.86 8.64
CA VAL A 61 25.86 61.11 9.61
C VAL A 61 26.30 59.75 10.17
N ALA A 62 27.61 59.55 10.28
CA ALA A 62 28.18 58.39 10.96
C ALA A 62 28.58 58.78 12.39
N THR A 63 28.28 57.91 13.38
CA THR A 63 28.93 57.97 14.69
C THR A 63 29.27 56.57 15.16
N ALA A 64 30.56 56.21 15.08
CA ALA A 64 31.08 54.99 15.67
C ALA A 64 31.12 55.11 17.21
N LYS A 65 30.59 54.11 17.92
CA LYS A 65 30.76 53.97 19.38
C LYS A 65 31.34 52.59 19.75
N LYS A 66 32.66 52.55 19.69
CA LYS A 66 33.58 52.02 20.73
C LYS A 66 33.00 50.93 21.65
N ALA A 67 33.39 49.68 21.38
CA ALA A 67 33.24 48.57 22.32
C ALA A 67 34.20 48.71 23.54
N PRO A 68 33.81 48.22 24.73
CA PRO A 68 34.74 47.89 25.80
C PRO A 68 34.84 46.36 25.98
N ALA A 69 36.07 45.84 25.94
CA ALA A 69 36.34 44.45 26.26
C ALA A 69 36.11 44.15 27.76
N LYS A 70 35.60 42.95 28.08
CA LYS A 70 35.66 42.38 29.42
C LYS A 70 36.57 41.14 29.44
N LYS A 71 37.56 41.15 30.33
CA LYS A 71 38.39 39.98 30.65
C LYS A 71 37.59 38.92 31.41
N PRO A 72 37.98 37.64 31.32
CA PRO A 72 37.31 36.56 32.06
C PRO A 72 37.67 36.58 33.54
N VAL A 73 36.71 36.18 34.39
CA VAL A 73 36.96 35.86 35.81
C VAL A 73 36.67 34.39 36.01
N ALA A 74 37.70 33.63 36.39
CA ALA A 74 37.57 32.24 36.78
C ALA A 74 37.46 32.13 38.31
N THR A 75 36.46 31.38 38.80
CA THR A 75 36.43 30.90 40.18
C THR A 75 35.93 29.47 40.26
N LYS A 76 36.91 28.58 40.34
CA LYS A 76 37.05 27.44 41.28
C LYS A 76 35.80 26.68 41.73
N ALA A 77 35.89 25.38 41.47
CA ALA A 77 35.12 24.30 42.06
C ALA A 77 35.01 24.32 43.60
N THR A 78 33.91 23.75 44.10
CA THR A 78 33.91 23.00 45.36
C THR A 78 33.24 21.64 45.12
N ALA A 79 33.91 20.57 45.54
CA ALA A 79 33.35 19.22 45.52
C ALA A 79 32.74 18.89 46.89
N LYS A 80 31.61 18.18 46.91
CA LYS A 80 31.20 17.38 48.06
C LYS A 80 30.81 15.97 47.62
N LYS A 81 31.33 15.01 48.37
CA LYS A 81 31.31 13.56 48.16
C LYS A 81 30.47 12.95 49.27
N ALA A 82 29.49 12.11 48.95
CA ALA A 82 28.84 11.23 49.91
C ALA A 82 28.19 10.01 49.24
N THR A 83 28.79 8.84 49.46
CA THR A 83 28.12 7.53 49.42
C THR A 83 28.31 6.90 50.80
N PRO A 84 27.31 6.14 51.26
CA PRO A 84 27.53 4.73 51.58
C PRO A 84 26.43 3.86 50.94
N ALA A 85 26.75 2.79 50.22
CA ALA A 85 27.32 1.52 50.72
C ALA A 85 26.36 0.75 51.65
N ASN A 86 25.69 -0.28 51.09
CA ASN A 86 25.34 -1.48 51.85
C ASN A 86 25.22 -2.71 50.94
N LYS A 87 25.98 -3.75 51.30
CA LYS A 87 25.86 -5.17 50.92
C LYS A 87 25.94 -5.92 52.26
N PRO A 88 25.43 -7.15 52.44
CA PRO A 88 26.32 -8.29 52.15
C PRO A 88 25.60 -9.65 51.88
N VAL A 89 26.42 -10.71 51.63
CA VAL A 89 26.16 -12.18 51.74
C VAL A 89 24.93 -12.78 51.01
N ALA A 90 24.97 -13.70 50.04
CA ALA A 90 25.85 -14.82 49.62
C ALA A 90 25.57 -16.21 50.25
N THR A 91 25.17 -17.20 49.44
CA THR A 91 25.27 -18.65 49.72
C THR A 91 25.76 -19.43 48.49
N LYS A 92 26.61 -20.44 48.73
CA LYS A 92 27.26 -21.33 47.74
C LYS A 92 26.56 -22.70 47.70
N ALA A 93 26.62 -23.37 46.54
CA ALA A 93 26.87 -24.83 46.35
C ALA A 93 26.84 -25.15 44.82
N THR A 94 27.92 -25.50 44.11
CA THR A 94 28.53 -26.85 43.92
C THR A 94 27.56 -27.91 43.38
N ALA A 95 27.82 -28.68 42.30
CA ALA A 95 28.93 -28.81 41.32
C ALA A 95 28.37 -29.43 39.98
N LYS A 96 29.08 -30.02 38.98
CA LYS A 96 30.47 -30.52 38.81
C LYS A 96 30.84 -30.65 37.29
N THR A 97 32.05 -31.18 37.04
CA THR A 97 32.74 -31.66 35.81
C THR A 97 31.95 -32.63 34.90
N THR A 98 32.17 -32.72 33.58
CA THR A 98 33.38 -33.30 32.91
C THR A 98 33.65 -32.83 31.47
N ALA A 99 34.93 -32.71 31.10
CA ALA A 99 35.45 -32.79 29.72
C ALA A 99 36.14 -34.18 29.51
N PRO A 100 36.63 -34.53 28.30
CA PRO A 100 38.00 -34.14 27.95
C PRO A 100 38.31 -33.83 26.46
N ASP A 101 39.55 -33.40 26.29
CA ASP A 101 40.32 -32.94 25.12
C ASP A 101 40.20 -33.66 23.76
N ASN A 102 40.52 -32.91 22.68
CA ASN A 102 41.62 -33.29 21.77
C ASN A 102 42.09 -32.18 20.79
N LYS A 103 43.42 -31.99 20.73
CA LYS A 103 44.24 -31.26 19.72
C LYS A 103 45.71 -31.68 19.99
N PRO A 104 46.73 -31.41 19.13
CA PRO A 104 46.70 -30.84 17.78
C PRO A 104 47.63 -31.55 16.74
N VAL A 105 47.52 -31.18 15.46
CA VAL A 105 48.67 -31.16 14.53
C VAL A 105 48.57 -29.92 13.63
N ALA A 106 49.71 -29.34 13.27
CA ALA A 106 49.84 -28.29 12.26
C ALA A 106 50.97 -28.63 11.28
N THR A 107 50.82 -28.26 10.00
CA THR A 107 51.91 -28.29 9.01
C THR A 107 51.84 -27.06 8.09
N LYS A 108 53.02 -26.54 7.74
CA LYS A 108 53.25 -25.40 6.85
C LYS A 108 53.51 -25.86 5.41
N ALA A 109 53.08 -25.07 4.42
CA ALA A 109 53.73 -24.92 3.11
C ALA A 109 53.21 -23.61 2.44
N THR A 110 53.92 -22.48 2.53
CA THR A 110 54.92 -21.97 1.55
C THR A 110 54.40 -21.54 0.17
N ALA A 111 54.13 -20.23 0.06
CA ALA A 111 54.57 -19.29 -0.99
C ALA A 111 54.66 -19.71 -2.48
N LYS A 112 54.06 -18.89 -3.36
CA LYS A 112 54.85 -17.98 -4.23
C LYS A 112 54.04 -16.79 -4.80
N LYS A 113 54.77 -15.86 -5.42
CA LYS A 113 54.41 -14.46 -5.72
C LYS A 113 54.82 -14.10 -7.15
N ALA A 114 53.92 -13.52 -7.95
CA ALA A 114 54.14 -12.66 -9.14
C ALA A 114 52.74 -12.21 -9.65
N ALA A 115 52.42 -10.96 -10.00
CA ALA A 115 53.05 -10.02 -10.94
C ALA A 115 52.96 -10.54 -12.41
N SER A 116 52.54 -9.78 -13.43
CA SER A 116 52.23 -8.34 -13.53
C SER A 116 51.49 -7.96 -14.83
N THR A 117 50.78 -6.82 -14.82
CA THR A 117 50.65 -5.82 -15.91
C THR A 117 50.24 -6.20 -17.36
N LYS A 118 49.11 -5.60 -17.77
CA LYS A 118 48.99 -4.61 -18.89
C LYS A 118 49.14 -5.09 -20.35
N ALA A 119 48.03 -5.03 -21.11
CA ALA A 119 48.04 -4.74 -22.54
C ALA A 119 46.75 -4.01 -22.99
N THR A 120 46.89 -3.09 -23.94
CA THR A 120 45.83 -2.21 -24.49
C THR A 120 45.72 -2.35 -26.01
N ALA A 121 44.52 -2.53 -26.56
CA ALA A 121 44.07 -2.08 -27.91
C ALA A 121 42.57 -2.44 -28.05
N LYS A 122 41.60 -1.59 -28.43
CA LYS A 122 41.45 -0.49 -29.42
C LYS A 122 40.95 -0.96 -30.81
N LYS A 123 39.64 -0.70 -31.03
CA LYS A 123 39.01 -0.06 -32.22
C LYS A 123 37.90 -0.85 -32.94
N ALA A 124 36.91 -0.06 -33.37
CA ALA A 124 35.91 -0.27 -34.43
C ALA A 124 34.69 -1.16 -34.14
N ALA A 125 33.52 -0.96 -34.75
CA ALA A 125 32.83 0.25 -35.25
C ALA A 125 31.49 -0.20 -35.89
N LYS A 126 30.39 0.53 -35.65
CA LYS A 126 29.44 1.04 -36.68
C LYS A 126 28.16 1.61 -36.06
N THR A 127 27.87 2.86 -36.42
CA THR A 127 26.55 3.47 -36.38
C THR A 127 25.69 2.96 -37.55
N ALA A 128 24.39 2.80 -37.31
CA ALA A 128 23.36 2.72 -38.34
C ALA A 128 22.12 3.48 -37.83
N ALA A 129 21.51 4.29 -38.70
CA ALA A 129 20.43 5.20 -38.33
C ALA A 129 19.06 4.49 -38.28
N ALA A 130 18.16 4.99 -37.44
CA ALA A 130 16.77 4.56 -37.38
C ALA A 130 15.87 5.48 -38.21
N THR A 131 15.02 4.89 -39.04
CA THR A 131 13.97 5.58 -39.82
C THR A 131 12.64 5.44 -39.07
N PRO A 132 11.84 6.51 -38.88
CA PRO A 132 10.54 6.40 -38.25
C PRO A 132 9.47 5.86 -39.21
N SER A 133 8.64 4.93 -38.75
CA SER A 133 7.51 4.36 -39.50
C SER A 133 6.20 5.07 -39.15
N THR A 134 5.52 5.62 -40.16
CA THR A 134 4.17 6.19 -40.06
C THR A 134 3.11 5.10 -39.87
N PRO A 135 2.07 5.29 -39.03
CA PRO A 135 0.98 4.33 -38.86
C PRO A 135 -0.03 4.39 -40.03
N PRO A 136 -0.69 3.27 -40.38
CA PRO A 136 -1.71 3.25 -41.44
C PRO A 136 -3.08 3.74 -40.96
N GLU A 137 -3.73 4.36 -41.94
CA GLU A 137 -5.06 4.96 -42.05
C GLU A 137 -6.23 4.04 -41.63
N ILE A 138 -7.27 4.65 -41.04
CA ILE A 138 -8.55 4.00 -40.72
C ILE A 138 -9.46 4.12 -41.94
N VAL A 139 -10.13 3.02 -42.32
CA VAL A 139 -11.15 3.02 -43.38
C VAL A 139 -12.46 2.48 -42.83
N ASP A 140 -13.50 3.31 -42.85
CA ASP A 140 -14.88 2.92 -42.56
C ASP A 140 -15.39 1.93 -43.62
N LEU A 141 -16.18 0.94 -43.20
CA LEU A 141 -17.00 0.15 -44.12
C LEU A 141 -18.43 0.02 -43.59
N GLU A 142 -19.34 0.50 -44.42
CA GLU A 142 -20.76 0.69 -44.15
C GLU A 142 -21.57 -0.61 -44.29
N ALA A 143 -22.82 -0.58 -43.84
CA ALA A 143 -23.66 -1.76 -43.67
C ALA A 143 -24.14 -2.41 -44.99
N ALA A 144 -24.34 -3.74 -44.94
CA ALA A 144 -25.17 -4.47 -45.90
C ALA A 144 -26.13 -5.41 -45.15
N ALA A 145 -27.43 -5.33 -45.45
CA ALA A 145 -28.48 -6.08 -44.79
C ALA A 145 -29.23 -6.99 -45.78
N VAL A 146 -29.39 -8.26 -45.45
CA VAL A 146 -30.36 -9.21 -46.06
C VAL A 146 -30.72 -10.32 -45.03
N PRO A 147 -31.75 -11.16 -45.23
CA PRO A 147 -32.77 -11.36 -44.21
C PRO A 147 -32.63 -12.67 -43.42
N ARG A 148 -33.33 -12.77 -42.29
CA ARG A 148 -33.53 -14.03 -41.55
C ARG A 148 -34.79 -14.74 -42.04
N GLU A 149 -34.62 -15.96 -42.52
CA GLU A 149 -35.70 -16.93 -42.71
C GLU A 149 -35.83 -17.82 -41.46
N VAL A 150 -37.03 -18.36 -41.23
CA VAL A 150 -37.39 -19.09 -40.00
C VAL A 150 -37.28 -20.59 -40.22
N THR A 151 -36.71 -21.33 -39.26
CA THR A 151 -37.15 -22.70 -38.95
C THR A 151 -36.79 -23.10 -37.53
N ASP A 152 -37.63 -23.95 -36.94
CA ASP A 152 -37.65 -24.37 -35.53
C ASP A 152 -37.37 -25.88 -35.41
N LEU A 153 -37.13 -26.33 -34.16
CA LEU A 153 -37.22 -27.68 -33.57
C LEU A 153 -35.91 -28.28 -33.03
N GLY A 154 -35.81 -28.36 -31.69
CA GLY A 154 -34.81 -29.16 -30.97
C GLY A 154 -34.91 -28.97 -29.45
N SER A 155 -35.46 -29.95 -28.73
CA SER A 155 -35.81 -29.82 -27.31
C SER A 155 -34.62 -29.66 -26.36
N GLY A 156 -34.57 -28.52 -25.66
CA GLY A 156 -33.79 -28.28 -24.43
C GLY A 156 -34.65 -27.59 -23.37
N ILE A 157 -34.21 -27.58 -22.11
CA ILE A 157 -34.95 -26.93 -21.00
C ILE A 157 -35.20 -25.46 -21.35
N PRO A 158 -36.45 -24.97 -21.43
CA PRO A 158 -36.72 -23.62 -21.90
C PRO A 158 -36.37 -22.59 -20.82
N PHE A 159 -35.17 -22.03 -20.91
CA PHE A 159 -34.94 -20.67 -20.41
C PHE A 159 -35.75 -19.71 -21.30
N PRO A 160 -36.71 -18.95 -20.78
CA PRO A 160 -37.49 -18.02 -21.58
C PRO A 160 -36.64 -16.78 -21.90
N ILE A 161 -35.77 -16.91 -22.90
CA ILE A 161 -35.08 -15.77 -23.54
C ILE A 161 -35.99 -15.25 -24.66
N GLY A 162 -37.22 -14.92 -24.29
CA GLY A 162 -38.11 -14.14 -25.13
C GLY A 162 -37.63 -12.71 -25.17
N SER A 163 -37.43 -12.15 -26.37
CA SER A 163 -37.29 -10.72 -26.53
C SER A 163 -38.53 -10.00 -25.99
N GLU A 164 -38.31 -8.85 -25.37
CA GLU A 164 -39.30 -7.94 -24.77
C GLU A 164 -39.76 -8.25 -23.32
N SER A 165 -39.59 -7.24 -22.46
CA SER A 165 -40.12 -7.13 -21.09
C SER A 165 -39.57 -8.09 -20.00
N SER A 166 -38.29 -7.92 -19.64
CA SER A 166 -37.90 -7.61 -18.25
C SER A 166 -36.39 -7.57 -18.05
N GLN A 167 -35.90 -6.56 -17.34
CA GLN A 167 -34.66 -6.67 -16.59
C GLN A 167 -34.85 -7.66 -15.43
N ARG A 168 -34.89 -8.97 -15.72
CA ARG A 168 -34.56 -9.97 -14.71
C ARG A 168 -33.11 -9.69 -14.31
N SER A 169 -32.93 -9.10 -13.13
CA SER A 169 -31.61 -8.72 -12.61
C SER A 169 -30.64 -9.89 -12.78
N ALA A 170 -29.41 -9.62 -13.22
CA ALA A 170 -28.38 -10.65 -13.39
C ALA A 170 -28.21 -11.48 -12.10
N THR A 171 -28.38 -10.86 -10.93
CA THR A 171 -28.42 -11.52 -9.61
C THR A 171 -29.46 -12.64 -9.54
N GLY A 172 -30.66 -12.46 -10.12
CA GLY A 172 -31.71 -13.46 -10.11
C GLY A 172 -31.39 -14.68 -10.99
N ALA A 173 -30.70 -14.48 -12.11
CA ALA A 173 -30.23 -15.58 -12.96
C ALA A 173 -29.07 -16.35 -12.30
N VAL A 174 -28.13 -15.64 -11.65
CA VAL A 174 -27.06 -16.26 -10.84
C VAL A 174 -27.65 -17.16 -9.75
N VAL A 175 -28.62 -16.64 -8.98
CA VAL A 175 -29.29 -17.41 -7.92
C VAL A 175 -30.02 -18.63 -8.48
N GLN A 176 -30.71 -18.51 -9.62
CA GLN A 176 -31.38 -19.65 -10.26
C GLN A 176 -30.43 -20.77 -10.71
N LEU A 177 -29.19 -20.45 -11.11
CA LEU A 177 -28.18 -21.46 -11.42
C LEU A 177 -27.64 -22.13 -10.16
N VAL A 178 -27.33 -21.34 -9.12
CA VAL A 178 -26.75 -21.82 -7.85
C VAL A 178 -27.75 -22.64 -7.03
N ASP A 179 -29.02 -22.26 -7.00
CA ASP A 179 -30.09 -22.94 -6.24
C ASP A 179 -30.69 -24.16 -6.98
N SER A 180 -30.19 -24.50 -8.17
CA SER A 180 -30.67 -25.66 -8.93
C SER A 180 -30.23 -27.00 -8.33
N GLU A 181 -30.97 -28.08 -8.60
CA GLU A 181 -30.67 -29.42 -8.04
C GLU A 181 -29.31 -29.97 -8.51
N ASN A 182 -28.79 -29.52 -9.65
CA ASN A 182 -27.43 -29.80 -10.12
C ASN A 182 -26.81 -28.50 -10.66
N PRO A 183 -26.19 -27.66 -9.80
CA PRO A 183 -25.69 -26.34 -10.16
C PRO A 183 -24.67 -26.34 -11.30
N LEU A 184 -23.79 -27.34 -11.32
CA LEU A 184 -22.79 -27.53 -12.37
C LEU A 184 -23.42 -27.88 -13.72
N THR A 185 -24.43 -28.74 -13.75
CA THR A 185 -25.16 -29.11 -14.98
C THR A 185 -25.98 -27.93 -15.50
N ALA A 186 -26.63 -27.17 -14.61
CA ALA A 186 -27.35 -25.96 -14.98
C ALA A 186 -26.43 -24.90 -15.60
N LEU A 187 -25.24 -24.69 -15.02
CA LEU A 187 -24.21 -23.80 -15.59
C LEU A 187 -23.69 -24.30 -16.94
N HIS A 188 -23.51 -25.62 -17.11
CA HIS A 188 -23.11 -26.23 -18.38
C HIS A 188 -24.16 -25.99 -19.47
N SER A 189 -25.44 -26.26 -19.19
CA SER A 189 -26.54 -26.00 -20.12
C SER A 189 -26.70 -24.51 -20.43
N PHE A 190 -26.47 -23.62 -19.46
CA PHE A 190 -26.45 -22.18 -19.70
C PHE A 190 -25.33 -21.79 -20.68
N LEU A 191 -24.11 -22.26 -20.46
CA LEU A 191 -22.96 -21.97 -21.33
C LEU A 191 -23.05 -22.61 -22.73
N ASP A 192 -23.75 -23.73 -22.87
CA ASP A 192 -24.04 -24.36 -24.17
C ASP A 192 -25.17 -23.69 -24.93
N SER A 193 -26.11 -23.04 -24.24
CA SER A 193 -27.20 -22.27 -24.88
C SER A 193 -26.73 -20.98 -25.57
N ILE A 194 -25.42 -20.67 -25.53
CA ILE A 194 -24.83 -19.44 -26.04
C ILE A 194 -23.86 -19.75 -27.18
N ASP A 195 -24.33 -19.50 -28.40
CA ASP A 195 -23.51 -19.49 -29.60
C ASP A 195 -22.63 -18.24 -29.68
N GLY A 196 -21.34 -18.41 -29.96
CA GLY A 196 -20.39 -17.31 -30.16
C GLY A 196 -19.83 -16.69 -28.86
N GLU A 197 -19.56 -15.39 -28.92
CA GLU A 197 -19.12 -14.54 -27.79
C GLU A 197 -20.24 -14.36 -26.75
N LEU A 198 -19.91 -14.39 -25.46
CA LEU A 198 -20.90 -14.07 -24.42
C LEU A 198 -21.16 -12.56 -24.40
N THR A 199 -22.43 -12.17 -24.24
CA THR A 199 -22.73 -10.78 -23.83
C THR A 199 -22.18 -10.50 -22.43
N ILE A 200 -21.94 -9.22 -22.10
CA ILE A 200 -21.45 -8.82 -20.77
C ILE A 200 -22.34 -9.39 -19.66
N GLN A 201 -23.66 -9.31 -19.80
CA GLN A 201 -24.60 -9.86 -18.82
C GLN A 201 -24.49 -11.39 -18.69
N GLN A 202 -24.37 -12.13 -19.80
CA GLN A 202 -24.17 -13.59 -19.75
C GLN A 202 -22.83 -13.96 -19.09
N GLY A 203 -21.76 -13.23 -19.40
CA GLY A 203 -20.45 -13.42 -18.78
C GLY A 203 -20.49 -13.19 -17.26
N GLN A 204 -21.14 -12.11 -16.82
CA GLN A 204 -21.35 -11.80 -15.40
C GLN A 204 -22.22 -12.85 -14.70
N ILE A 205 -23.24 -13.41 -15.37
CA ILE A 205 -24.06 -14.49 -14.83
C ILE A 205 -23.23 -15.78 -14.67
N ALA A 206 -22.49 -16.20 -15.69
CA ALA A 206 -21.70 -17.43 -15.64
C ALA A 206 -20.55 -17.36 -14.62
N LEU A 207 -19.76 -16.28 -14.62
CA LEU A 207 -18.69 -16.07 -13.63
C LEU A 207 -19.27 -15.87 -12.22
N GLY A 208 -20.36 -15.12 -12.11
CA GLY A 208 -21.09 -14.88 -10.86
C GLY A 208 -21.69 -16.15 -10.24
N ALA A 209 -22.12 -17.11 -11.06
CA ALA A 209 -22.57 -18.42 -10.60
C ALA A 209 -21.38 -19.33 -10.23
N ALA A 210 -20.36 -19.40 -11.09
CA ALA A 210 -19.17 -20.24 -10.86
C ALA A 210 -18.41 -19.84 -9.59
N GLN A 211 -18.21 -18.54 -9.33
CA GLN A 211 -17.53 -18.06 -8.12
C GLN A 211 -18.26 -18.46 -6.82
N LEU A 212 -19.60 -18.55 -6.86
CA LEU A 212 -20.44 -18.92 -5.72
C LEU A 212 -20.49 -20.44 -5.52
N MET A 213 -20.36 -21.23 -6.58
CA MET A 213 -20.23 -22.69 -6.50
C MET A 213 -18.85 -23.12 -5.99
N LEU A 214 -17.77 -22.41 -6.37
CA LEU A 214 -16.40 -22.81 -6.04
C LEU A 214 -16.10 -22.92 -4.54
N LEU A 215 -16.50 -21.92 -3.73
CA LEU A 215 -16.11 -21.89 -2.32
C LEU A 215 -16.78 -22.98 -1.47
N PRO A 216 -18.10 -23.26 -1.57
CA PRO A 216 -18.72 -24.39 -0.87
C PRO A 216 -18.10 -25.74 -1.26
N ILE A 217 -17.90 -25.99 -2.56
CA ILE A 217 -17.30 -27.25 -3.04
C ILE A 217 -15.86 -27.39 -2.50
N ALA A 218 -15.09 -26.30 -2.47
CA ALA A 218 -13.71 -26.31 -1.99
C ALA A 218 -13.55 -26.43 -0.46
N GLN A 219 -14.58 -26.07 0.33
CA GLN A 219 -14.55 -26.23 1.80
C GLN A 219 -14.44 -27.70 2.20
N ASP A 220 -15.22 -28.57 1.54
CA ASP A 220 -15.17 -30.02 1.79
C ASP A 220 -14.11 -30.71 0.91
N HIS A 221 -13.93 -30.26 -0.34
CA HIS A 221 -13.19 -30.98 -1.37
C HIS A 221 -12.28 -30.06 -2.22
N ARG A 222 -11.37 -29.32 -1.59
CA ARG A 222 -10.30 -28.56 -2.27
C ARG A 222 -9.53 -29.45 -3.25
N GLY A 223 -9.38 -29.01 -4.50
CA GLY A 223 -8.79 -29.79 -5.60
C GLY A 223 -9.59 -31.03 -6.05
N GLY A 224 -10.80 -31.22 -5.50
CA GLY A 224 -11.67 -32.36 -5.79
C GLY A 224 -12.23 -32.37 -7.21
N LEU A 225 -12.81 -33.51 -7.61
CA LEU A 225 -13.32 -33.73 -8.97
C LEU A 225 -14.35 -32.68 -9.42
N GLU A 226 -15.20 -32.21 -8.51
CA GLU A 226 -16.19 -31.18 -8.81
C GLU A 226 -15.57 -29.81 -9.06
N VAL A 227 -14.57 -29.42 -8.26
CA VAL A 227 -13.75 -28.21 -8.53
C VAL A 227 -13.12 -28.32 -9.91
N LYS A 228 -12.47 -29.45 -10.22
CA LYS A 228 -11.82 -29.66 -11.52
C LYS A 228 -12.81 -29.52 -12.68
N ARG A 229 -13.98 -30.17 -12.61
CA ARG A 229 -15.03 -30.06 -13.63
C ARG A 229 -15.57 -28.63 -13.81
N LEU A 230 -15.76 -27.90 -12.71
CA LEU A 230 -16.21 -26.50 -12.76
C LEU A 230 -15.14 -25.60 -13.39
N LEU A 231 -13.86 -25.81 -13.06
CA LEU A 231 -12.75 -25.10 -13.69
C LEU A 231 -12.60 -25.48 -15.17
N ASP A 232 -12.70 -26.76 -15.56
CA ASP A 232 -12.72 -27.21 -16.96
C ASP A 232 -13.82 -26.49 -17.77
N LEU A 233 -15.04 -26.46 -17.23
CA LEU A 233 -16.18 -25.83 -17.88
C LEU A 233 -15.95 -24.33 -18.13
N VAL A 234 -15.51 -23.57 -17.12
CA VAL A 234 -15.30 -22.12 -17.26
C VAL A 234 -14.05 -21.81 -18.10
N LEU A 235 -12.94 -22.53 -17.88
CA LEU A 235 -11.67 -22.28 -18.58
C LEU A 235 -11.75 -22.64 -20.06
N SER A 236 -12.44 -23.72 -20.43
CA SER A 236 -12.66 -24.09 -21.85
C SER A 236 -13.44 -23.03 -22.65
N ARG A 237 -14.20 -22.16 -21.95
CA ARG A 237 -14.94 -21.04 -22.54
C ARG A 237 -14.30 -19.67 -22.23
N TRP A 238 -13.18 -19.60 -21.51
CA TRP A 238 -12.59 -18.34 -21.02
C TRP A 238 -12.37 -17.30 -22.12
N GLY A 239 -11.94 -17.73 -23.31
CA GLY A 239 -11.71 -16.87 -24.46
C GLY A 239 -12.97 -16.14 -24.99
N ARG A 240 -14.18 -16.62 -24.66
CA ARG A 240 -15.47 -16.07 -25.09
C ARG A 240 -16.08 -15.07 -24.10
N PHE A 241 -15.43 -14.82 -22.96
CA PHE A 241 -15.91 -13.83 -21.99
C PHE A 241 -15.46 -12.42 -22.40
N PRO A 242 -16.37 -11.43 -22.46
CA PRO A 242 -16.04 -10.09 -22.95
C PRO A 242 -15.20 -9.29 -21.94
N GLU A 243 -15.37 -9.53 -20.64
CA GLU A 243 -14.79 -8.72 -19.56
C GLU A 243 -13.82 -9.55 -18.69
N ARG A 244 -12.72 -10.04 -19.28
CA ARG A 244 -11.75 -10.95 -18.63
C ARG A 244 -10.89 -10.32 -17.52
N THR A 245 -10.91 -9.00 -17.37
CA THR A 245 -10.21 -8.25 -16.31
C THR A 245 -11.15 -7.58 -15.32
N GLY A 246 -12.47 -7.66 -15.55
CA GLY A 246 -13.49 -7.04 -14.70
C GLY A 246 -13.69 -7.73 -13.36
N PHE A 247 -14.52 -7.11 -12.51
CA PHE A 247 -14.77 -7.57 -11.13
C PHE A 247 -15.09 -9.07 -11.04
N HIS A 248 -16.06 -9.56 -11.81
CA HIS A 248 -16.47 -10.96 -11.80
C HIS A 248 -15.37 -11.93 -12.27
N ALA A 249 -14.49 -11.52 -13.17
CA ALA A 249 -13.37 -12.34 -13.62
C ALA A 249 -12.28 -12.43 -12.52
N GLN A 250 -11.96 -11.31 -11.86
CA GLN A 250 -10.99 -11.30 -10.75
C GLN A 250 -11.50 -12.09 -9.54
N GLU A 251 -12.78 -11.95 -9.18
CA GLU A 251 -13.41 -12.70 -8.09
C GLU A 251 -13.49 -14.21 -8.38
N PHE A 252 -13.84 -14.59 -9.62
CA PHE A 252 -13.76 -15.98 -10.06
C PHE A 252 -12.34 -16.53 -9.94
N LEU A 253 -11.32 -15.81 -10.45
CA LEU A 253 -9.92 -16.24 -10.36
C LEU A 253 -9.45 -16.36 -8.90
N ARG A 254 -9.86 -15.44 -8.02
CA ARG A 254 -9.54 -15.49 -6.59
C ARG A 254 -10.09 -16.76 -5.94
N ASN A 255 -11.34 -17.10 -6.22
CA ASN A 255 -11.98 -18.30 -5.68
C ASN A 255 -11.44 -19.58 -6.34
N ALA A 256 -11.09 -19.54 -7.63
CA ALA A 256 -10.50 -20.66 -8.36
C ALA A 256 -9.11 -21.01 -7.81
N LEU A 257 -8.26 -20.02 -7.57
CA LEU A 257 -6.93 -20.20 -6.97
C LEU A 257 -7.00 -20.69 -5.51
N ALA A 258 -8.03 -20.28 -4.76
CA ALA A 258 -8.29 -20.88 -3.44
C ALA A 258 -8.73 -22.36 -3.57
N ALA A 259 -9.59 -22.68 -4.54
CA ALA A 259 -10.22 -23.99 -4.68
C ALA A 259 -9.34 -25.08 -5.34
N VAL A 260 -8.41 -24.70 -6.22
CA VAL A 260 -7.70 -25.62 -7.15
C VAL A 260 -6.85 -26.72 -6.49
N GLY A 261 -6.36 -26.50 -5.26
CA GLY A 261 -5.54 -27.46 -4.54
C GLY A 261 -4.19 -27.75 -5.24
N GLU A 262 -3.76 -29.00 -5.23
CA GLU A 262 -2.43 -29.44 -5.70
C GLU A 262 -2.30 -29.55 -7.24
N ASP A 263 -3.32 -29.18 -8.01
CA ASP A 263 -3.35 -29.36 -9.47
C ASP A 263 -2.46 -28.34 -10.21
N ARG A 264 -1.16 -28.66 -10.32
CA ARG A 264 -0.11 -27.81 -10.92
C ARG A 264 -0.47 -27.25 -12.29
N ASP A 265 -0.94 -28.09 -13.20
CA ASP A 265 -1.28 -27.67 -14.57
C ASP A 265 -2.41 -26.64 -14.54
N ARG A 266 -3.40 -26.84 -13.66
CA ARG A 266 -4.50 -25.90 -13.46
C ARG A 266 -4.04 -24.60 -12.78
N VAL A 267 -3.13 -24.65 -11.81
CA VAL A 267 -2.53 -23.46 -11.20
C VAL A 267 -1.79 -22.63 -12.25
N ILE A 268 -1.02 -23.27 -13.14
CA ILE A 268 -0.34 -22.61 -14.26
C ILE A 268 -1.35 -21.98 -15.23
N GLN A 269 -2.43 -22.68 -15.59
CA GLN A 269 -3.50 -22.13 -16.41
C GLN A 269 -4.13 -20.88 -15.77
N LEU A 270 -4.52 -20.94 -14.49
CA LEU A 270 -5.10 -19.81 -13.76
C LEU A 270 -4.10 -18.65 -13.63
N ALA A 271 -2.82 -18.92 -13.42
CA ALA A 271 -1.77 -17.90 -13.31
C ALA A 271 -1.62 -17.07 -14.59
N MET A 272 -1.77 -17.68 -15.78
CA MET A 272 -1.74 -16.97 -17.06
C MET A 272 -2.94 -16.03 -17.27
N LEU A 273 -3.99 -16.16 -16.46
CA LEU A 273 -5.20 -15.33 -16.54
C LEU A 273 -5.20 -14.18 -15.51
N VAL A 274 -4.27 -14.18 -14.54
CA VAL A 274 -4.16 -13.11 -13.55
C VAL A 274 -3.60 -11.84 -14.21
N PRO A 275 -4.32 -10.70 -14.18
CA PRO A 275 -3.87 -9.47 -14.81
C PRO A 275 -2.54 -8.93 -14.24
N HIS A 276 -1.73 -8.28 -15.08
CA HIS A 276 -0.45 -7.69 -14.66
C HIS A 276 -0.59 -6.57 -13.61
N ASP A 277 -1.76 -5.94 -13.55
CA ASP A 277 -2.19 -4.89 -12.63
C ASP A 277 -3.07 -5.39 -11.47
N ALA A 278 -3.24 -6.71 -11.31
CA ALA A 278 -4.04 -7.32 -10.25
C ALA A 278 -3.67 -6.81 -8.84
N GLY A 279 -4.69 -6.64 -7.99
CA GLY A 279 -4.53 -6.25 -6.59
C GLY A 279 -3.83 -7.30 -5.71
N PRO A 280 -3.45 -6.93 -4.48
CA PRO A 280 -2.67 -7.80 -3.59
C PRO A 280 -3.40 -9.09 -3.20
N GLU A 281 -4.72 -9.08 -3.07
CA GLU A 281 -5.52 -10.25 -2.68
C GLU A 281 -5.49 -11.36 -3.74
N LEU A 282 -5.60 -11.01 -5.02
CA LEU A 282 -5.56 -12.00 -6.10
C LEU A 282 -4.15 -12.60 -6.25
N ARG A 283 -3.10 -11.79 -6.06
CA ARG A 283 -1.71 -12.27 -6.05
C ARG A 283 -1.37 -13.09 -4.82
N PHE A 284 -1.96 -12.77 -3.67
CA PHE A 284 -1.85 -13.57 -2.45
C PHE A 284 -2.43 -14.97 -2.70
N ASN A 285 -3.65 -15.09 -3.25
CA ASN A 285 -4.25 -16.38 -3.58
C ASN A 285 -3.44 -17.14 -4.65
N LEU A 286 -2.82 -16.45 -5.61
CA LEU A 286 -1.90 -17.08 -6.56
C LEU A 286 -0.65 -17.67 -5.87
N ALA A 287 -0.10 -16.96 -4.88
CA ALA A 287 1.02 -17.46 -4.10
C ALA A 287 0.64 -18.69 -3.25
N CYS A 288 -0.55 -18.67 -2.64
CA CYS A 288 -1.11 -19.80 -1.90
C CYS A 288 -1.29 -21.03 -2.82
N ALA A 289 -1.86 -20.84 -4.01
CA ALA A 289 -2.05 -21.90 -5.00
C ALA A 289 -0.72 -22.55 -5.43
N TYR A 290 0.32 -21.76 -5.67
CA TYR A 290 1.66 -22.29 -5.96
C TYR A 290 2.30 -22.98 -4.75
N ALA A 291 2.04 -22.50 -3.52
CA ALA A 291 2.56 -23.13 -2.30
C ALA A 291 1.95 -24.54 -2.13
N VAL A 292 0.62 -24.67 -2.22
CA VAL A 292 -0.10 -25.95 -2.14
C VAL A 292 0.31 -26.91 -3.26
N ALA A 293 0.50 -26.40 -4.49
CA ALA A 293 1.00 -27.20 -5.60
C ALA A 293 2.46 -27.68 -5.43
N GLY A 294 3.21 -27.15 -4.46
CA GLY A 294 4.62 -27.47 -4.21
C GLY A 294 5.61 -26.72 -5.12
N GLU A 295 5.16 -25.70 -5.84
CA GLU A 295 5.92 -24.97 -6.87
C GLU A 295 6.73 -23.80 -6.26
N ARG A 296 7.73 -24.13 -5.43
CA ARG A 296 8.56 -23.19 -4.63
C ARG A 296 8.94 -21.91 -5.38
N THR A 297 9.54 -22.04 -6.57
CA THR A 297 10.08 -20.89 -7.33
C THR A 297 8.98 -19.98 -7.85
N ALA A 298 7.82 -20.55 -8.22
CA ALA A 298 6.67 -19.77 -8.66
C ALA A 298 5.95 -19.11 -7.47
N MET A 299 5.83 -19.82 -6.35
CA MET A 299 5.35 -19.30 -5.07
C MET A 299 6.14 -18.06 -4.64
N LEU A 300 7.47 -18.14 -4.56
CA LEU A 300 8.31 -17.01 -4.13
C LEU A 300 8.19 -15.79 -5.04
N ARG A 301 8.04 -16.02 -6.35
CA ARG A 301 7.76 -14.94 -7.32
C ARG A 301 6.38 -14.32 -7.07
N ALA A 302 5.36 -15.13 -6.85
CA ALA A 302 4.00 -14.67 -6.57
C ALA A 302 3.95 -13.88 -5.26
N VAL A 303 4.55 -14.38 -4.16
CA VAL A 303 4.71 -13.67 -2.88
C VAL A 303 5.36 -12.30 -3.10
N ARG A 304 6.46 -12.22 -3.86
CA ARG A 304 7.12 -10.94 -4.18
C ARG A 304 6.16 -9.97 -4.88
N THR A 305 5.43 -10.43 -5.91
CA THR A 305 4.50 -9.55 -6.63
C THR A 305 3.30 -9.12 -5.78
N ALA A 306 2.86 -9.96 -4.84
CA ALA A 306 1.78 -9.63 -3.92
C ALA A 306 2.21 -8.57 -2.90
N LEU A 307 3.43 -8.67 -2.36
CA LEU A 307 3.99 -7.69 -1.41
C LEU A 307 4.31 -6.34 -2.08
N ILE A 308 4.72 -6.34 -3.36
CA ILE A 308 4.86 -5.13 -4.18
C ILE A 308 3.49 -4.48 -4.41
N ALA A 309 2.43 -5.27 -4.58
CA ALA A 309 1.06 -4.78 -4.71
C ALA A 309 0.40 -4.34 -3.37
N GLY A 310 1.18 -4.22 -2.27
CA GLY A 310 0.67 -3.84 -0.94
C GLY A 310 0.16 -4.99 -0.07
N GLY A 311 0.44 -6.24 -0.42
CA GLY A 311 0.10 -7.41 0.37
C GLY A 311 0.80 -7.41 1.73
N SER A 312 0.14 -7.94 2.77
CA SER A 312 0.70 -7.98 4.12
C SER A 312 1.61 -9.20 4.34
N PRO A 313 2.87 -9.02 4.81
CA PRO A 313 3.75 -10.14 5.19
C PRO A 313 3.09 -11.09 6.18
N ALA A 314 2.35 -10.53 7.15
CA ALA A 314 1.62 -11.28 8.17
C ALA A 314 0.44 -12.11 7.61
N ALA A 315 0.00 -11.92 6.36
CA ALA A 315 -0.92 -12.85 5.73
C ALA A 315 -0.20 -14.17 5.43
N PHE A 316 0.91 -14.12 4.69
CA PHE A 316 1.74 -15.28 4.35
C PHE A 316 2.26 -16.04 5.58
N THR A 317 2.64 -15.33 6.65
CA THR A 317 3.13 -15.95 7.89
C THR A 317 2.05 -16.74 8.66
N ARG A 318 0.76 -16.44 8.45
CA ARG A 318 -0.36 -17.05 9.20
C ARG A 318 -1.16 -18.05 8.39
N ASP A 319 -1.07 -18.02 7.07
CA ASP A 319 -1.83 -18.90 6.20
C ASP A 319 -1.23 -20.32 6.16
N ALA A 320 -2.08 -21.33 6.30
CA ALA A 320 -1.67 -22.73 6.39
C ALA A 320 -1.06 -23.24 5.06
N ASP A 321 -1.37 -22.61 3.93
CA ASP A 321 -0.82 -22.99 2.62
C ASP A 321 0.71 -22.82 2.55
N PHE A 322 1.29 -22.00 3.44
CA PHE A 322 2.74 -21.82 3.57
C PHE A 322 3.39 -22.71 4.64
N ASP A 323 2.66 -23.63 5.28
CA ASP A 323 3.20 -24.48 6.35
C ASP A 323 4.45 -25.28 5.93
N ALA A 324 4.45 -25.80 4.71
CA ALA A 324 5.60 -26.50 4.12
C ALA A 324 6.84 -25.60 3.90
N TYR A 325 6.66 -24.28 3.91
CA TYR A 325 7.68 -23.27 3.61
C TYR A 325 8.06 -22.40 4.82
N ARG A 326 7.55 -22.69 6.03
CA ARG A 326 7.87 -21.91 7.25
C ARG A 326 9.37 -21.77 7.55
N ASN A 327 10.17 -22.76 7.14
CA ASN A 327 11.62 -22.79 7.30
C ASN A 327 12.38 -22.42 6.01
N ASP A 328 11.70 -21.91 4.98
CA ASP A 328 12.33 -21.49 3.74
C ASP A 328 13.00 -20.12 3.93
N GLU A 329 14.34 -20.12 3.88
CA GLU A 329 15.17 -18.94 4.15
C GLU A 329 14.93 -17.80 3.15
N GLU A 330 14.59 -18.12 1.91
CA GLU A 330 14.30 -17.12 0.88
C GLU A 330 12.93 -16.48 1.13
N LEU A 331 11.90 -17.27 1.47
CA LEU A 331 10.59 -16.76 1.90
C LEU A 331 10.72 -15.89 3.15
N ARG A 332 11.45 -16.36 4.17
CA ARG A 332 11.71 -15.63 5.42
C ARG A 332 12.35 -14.27 5.14
N THR A 333 13.44 -14.24 4.37
CA THR A 333 14.13 -13.00 3.96
C THR A 333 13.19 -12.03 3.22
N LEU A 334 12.30 -12.57 2.37
CA LEU A 334 11.37 -11.79 1.56
C LEU A 334 10.27 -11.15 2.44
N LEU A 335 9.72 -11.90 3.40
CA LEU A 335 8.73 -11.41 4.35
C LEU A 335 9.32 -10.42 5.37
N GLU A 336 10.54 -10.67 5.84
CA GLU A 336 11.27 -9.76 6.75
C GLU A 336 11.53 -8.40 6.08
N ARG A 337 12.06 -8.39 4.84
CA ARG A 337 12.26 -7.14 4.07
C ARG A 337 10.97 -6.39 3.73
N ALA A 338 9.85 -7.09 3.66
CA ALA A 338 8.55 -6.48 3.43
C ALA A 338 7.82 -6.07 4.72
N THR A 339 8.36 -6.42 5.89
CA THR A 339 7.87 -5.98 7.19
C THR A 339 8.60 -4.69 7.56
N PRO A 340 7.89 -3.58 7.85
CA PRO A 340 8.57 -2.36 8.26
C PRO A 340 9.24 -2.59 9.63
N PRO A 341 10.44 -2.03 9.86
CA PRO A 341 11.14 -2.21 11.13
C PRO A 341 10.27 -1.69 12.29
N GLU A 342 10.21 -2.44 13.38
CA GLU A 342 9.46 -2.03 14.57
C GLU A 342 10.21 -0.92 15.31
N ILE A 343 9.65 0.30 15.29
CA ILE A 343 10.25 1.48 15.91
C ILE A 343 9.71 1.60 17.33
N SER A 344 10.50 1.13 18.30
CA SER A 344 10.16 1.27 19.73
C SER A 344 9.84 2.72 20.09
N VAL A 345 8.69 2.94 20.72
CA VAL A 345 8.17 4.29 20.98
C VAL A 345 8.87 4.90 22.20
N ASP A 346 10.05 5.49 22.00
CA ASP A 346 10.69 6.37 22.99
C ASP A 346 11.08 7.70 22.35
N VAL A 347 10.24 8.70 22.59
CA VAL A 347 10.34 10.04 22.00
C VAL A 347 11.33 10.93 22.77
N ARG A 348 11.51 10.66 24.07
CA ARG A 348 12.23 11.55 25.01
C ARG A 348 13.70 11.81 24.65
N PRO A 349 14.50 10.84 24.15
CA PRO A 349 15.88 11.10 23.73
C PRO A 349 15.97 12.11 22.59
N HIS A 350 14.96 12.13 21.71
CA HIS A 350 14.94 12.95 20.50
C HIS A 350 14.39 14.37 20.75
N MET A 351 13.54 14.56 21.77
CA MET A 351 12.89 15.86 22.05
C MET A 351 13.85 17.04 22.17
N ILE A 352 14.99 16.88 22.87
CA ILE A 352 15.93 17.99 23.07
C ILE A 352 16.60 18.38 21.75
N VAL A 353 17.04 17.39 20.97
CA VAL A 353 17.72 17.62 19.68
C VAL A 353 16.75 18.30 18.71
N VAL A 354 15.54 17.77 18.57
CA VAL A 354 14.52 18.29 17.65
C VAL A 354 14.03 19.68 18.10
N ARG A 355 13.83 19.92 19.40
CA ARG A 355 13.47 21.26 19.93
C ARG A 355 14.53 22.30 19.59
N ASN A 356 15.80 21.99 19.83
CA ASN A 356 16.92 22.90 19.53
C ASN A 356 17.01 23.24 18.04
N ALA A 357 16.82 22.25 17.15
CA ALA A 357 16.81 22.45 15.71
C ALA A 357 15.64 23.35 15.26
N ILE A 358 14.42 23.08 15.75
CA ILE A 358 13.25 23.95 15.50
C ILE A 358 13.50 25.38 16.00
N ASP A 359 14.01 25.55 17.23
CA ASP A 359 14.20 26.88 17.82
C ASP A 359 15.22 27.70 17.04
N THR A 360 16.31 27.05 16.59
CA THR A 360 17.32 27.70 15.74
C THR A 360 16.70 28.20 14.43
N VAL A 361 15.93 27.34 13.74
CA VAL A 361 15.20 27.71 12.51
C VAL A 361 14.22 28.87 12.76
N ILE A 362 13.45 28.81 13.85
CA ILE A 362 12.43 29.81 14.17
C ILE A 362 13.07 31.17 14.45
N ASP A 363 14.17 31.19 15.20
CA ASP A 363 14.87 32.44 15.51
C ASP A 363 15.53 33.03 14.25
N THR A 364 16.12 32.20 13.37
CA THR A 364 16.60 32.61 12.04
C THR A 364 15.47 33.23 11.20
N LEU A 365 14.33 32.55 11.04
CA LEU A 365 13.21 33.08 10.25
C LEU A 365 12.64 34.39 10.84
N ARG A 366 12.58 34.50 12.17
CA ARG A 366 12.15 35.73 12.84
C ARG A 366 13.13 36.89 12.66
N GLU A 367 14.44 36.63 12.61
CA GLU A 367 15.46 37.65 12.32
C GLU A 367 15.24 38.28 10.94
N TYR A 368 14.89 37.46 9.94
CA TYR A 368 14.55 37.91 8.59
C TYR A 368 13.09 38.42 8.42
N GLY A 369 12.28 38.37 9.48
CA GLY A 369 10.89 38.85 9.47
C GLY A 369 9.90 37.90 8.79
N GLU A 370 10.26 36.64 8.60
CA GLU A 370 9.47 35.63 7.90
C GLU A 370 8.38 34.97 8.76
N VAL A 371 7.41 34.34 8.08
CA VAL A 371 6.24 33.73 8.73
C VAL A 371 6.61 32.40 9.39
N VAL A 372 6.31 32.31 10.69
CA VAL A 372 6.39 31.07 11.49
C VAL A 372 5.02 30.82 12.14
N LYS A 373 4.45 29.64 11.89
CA LYS A 373 3.20 29.18 12.50
C LYS A 373 3.39 27.78 13.07
N LEU A 374 3.30 27.64 14.39
CA LEU A 374 3.24 26.35 15.08
C LEU A 374 1.79 26.03 15.47
N GLU A 375 1.37 24.79 15.27
CA GLU A 375 0.11 24.28 15.82
C GLU A 375 0.32 23.77 17.26
N PRO A 376 -0.74 23.63 18.08
CA PRO A 376 -0.63 23.07 19.41
C PRO A 376 0.03 21.68 19.42
N PRO A 377 0.83 21.30 20.44
CA PRO A 377 1.48 19.99 20.49
C PRO A 377 0.51 18.79 20.49
N ALA A 378 0.88 17.72 19.80
CA ALA A 378 0.14 16.45 19.84
C ALA A 378 0.46 15.67 21.12
N THR A 379 -0.54 14.98 21.68
CA THR A 379 -0.30 13.92 22.66
C THR A 379 0.24 12.66 21.96
N LEU A 380 1.01 11.84 22.67
CA LEU A 380 1.51 10.58 22.11
C LEU A 380 0.37 9.67 21.65
N ASP A 381 -0.75 9.62 22.38
CA ASP A 381 -1.94 8.86 21.99
C ASP A 381 -2.55 9.33 20.65
N ASN A 382 -2.54 10.64 20.37
CA ASN A 382 -2.99 11.19 19.09
C ASN A 382 -2.05 10.78 17.94
N ILE A 383 -0.73 10.77 18.19
CA ILE A 383 0.28 10.31 17.22
C ILE A 383 0.09 8.83 16.92
N LEU A 384 -0.01 7.98 17.95
CA LEU A 384 -0.25 6.54 17.79
C LEU A 384 -1.63 6.23 17.18
N ALA A 385 -2.64 7.09 17.36
CA ALA A 385 -3.91 6.98 16.66
C ALA A 385 -3.79 7.33 15.16
N ALA A 386 -2.99 8.34 14.83
CA ALA A 386 -2.69 8.71 13.44
C ALA A 386 -1.91 7.62 12.70
N GLU A 387 -0.85 7.09 13.30
CA GLU A 387 -0.09 5.94 12.79
C GLU A 387 -0.99 4.74 12.46
N ARG A 388 -1.82 4.32 13.43
CA ARG A 388 -2.79 3.22 13.25
C ARG A 388 -3.80 3.49 12.13
N SER A 389 -4.19 4.76 11.91
CA SER A 389 -5.18 5.11 10.88
C SER A 389 -4.68 4.91 9.44
N ARG A 390 -3.38 5.09 9.20
CA ARG A 390 -2.74 4.84 7.88
C ARG A 390 -1.90 3.56 7.84
N ARG A 391 -1.79 2.83 8.96
CA ARG A 391 -0.92 1.65 9.14
C ARG A 391 0.57 1.94 8.90
N ILE A 392 1.00 3.14 9.27
CA ILE A 392 2.39 3.61 9.18
C ILE A 392 3.05 3.58 10.56
N GLN A 393 4.39 3.62 10.60
CA GLN A 393 5.17 3.98 11.79
C GLN A 393 6.03 5.20 11.44
N LEU A 394 5.98 6.24 12.27
CA LEU A 394 6.79 7.45 12.11
C LEU A 394 8.11 7.27 12.87
N PRO A 395 9.23 7.84 12.41
CA PRO A 395 10.49 7.80 13.14
C PRO A 395 10.37 8.62 14.45
N ASN A 396 11.14 8.24 15.48
CA ASN A 396 10.96 8.79 16.85
C ASN A 396 11.25 10.29 16.98
N ASP A 397 12.08 10.83 16.09
CA ASP A 397 12.35 12.26 15.96
C ASP A 397 11.19 13.02 15.31
N TYR A 398 10.49 12.44 14.34
CA TYR A 398 9.22 13.00 13.84
C TYR A 398 8.09 12.89 14.86
N ARG A 399 8.04 11.80 15.63
CA ARG A 399 7.15 11.72 16.81
C ARG A 399 7.50 12.83 17.82
N ALA A 400 8.79 13.13 18.01
CA ALA A 400 9.22 14.24 18.87
C ALA A 400 8.79 15.60 18.31
N LEU A 401 8.94 15.81 17.00
CA LEU A 401 8.44 16.98 16.27
C LEU A 401 6.94 17.21 16.56
N LEU A 402 6.12 16.16 16.43
CA LEU A 402 4.68 16.22 16.69
C LEU A 402 4.34 16.51 18.17
N THR A 403 5.14 16.00 19.12
CA THR A 403 5.00 16.39 20.55
C THR A 403 5.50 17.80 20.86
N ILE A 404 6.05 18.52 19.87
CA ILE A 404 6.46 19.92 19.97
C ILE A 404 5.48 20.84 19.21
N SER A 405 4.94 20.39 18.07
CA SER A 405 3.95 21.09 17.24
C SER A 405 3.20 20.08 16.36
N ASP A 406 1.86 20.00 16.44
CA ASP A 406 1.04 19.04 15.66
C ASP A 406 0.86 19.49 14.19
N GLY A 407 1.98 19.55 13.46
CA GLY A 407 2.10 20.26 12.19
C GLY A 407 2.58 21.70 12.37
N MET A 408 3.16 22.29 11.33
CA MET A 408 3.63 23.68 11.34
C MET A 408 3.82 24.23 9.91
N THR A 409 3.91 25.55 9.81
CA THR A 409 4.36 26.26 8.61
C THR A 409 5.57 27.10 8.96
N LEU A 410 6.68 26.85 8.27
CA LEU A 410 7.94 27.58 8.43
C LEU A 410 8.28 28.15 7.05
N TRP A 411 8.24 29.47 6.90
CA TRP A 411 8.34 30.14 5.60
C TRP A 411 7.25 29.65 4.63
N ASP A 412 7.60 28.99 3.52
CA ASP A 412 6.66 28.35 2.59
C ASP A 412 6.48 26.83 2.82
N HIS A 413 7.28 26.22 3.69
CA HIS A 413 7.27 24.78 3.98
C HIS A 413 6.15 24.38 4.94
N GLN A 414 5.51 23.22 4.69
CA GLN A 414 4.35 22.74 5.45
C GLN A 414 4.57 21.31 5.97
N PHE A 415 4.68 21.17 7.29
CA PHE A 415 4.87 19.89 7.97
C PHE A 415 3.53 19.23 8.32
N PHE A 416 3.46 17.91 8.15
CA PHE A 416 2.27 17.11 8.46
C PHE A 416 1.96 17.12 9.96
N GLY A 417 0.71 17.43 10.31
CA GLY A 417 0.15 17.11 11.62
C GLY A 417 -0.46 15.71 11.66
N THR A 418 -0.80 15.25 12.86
CA THR A 418 -1.58 14.03 13.07
C THR A 418 -2.94 14.06 12.36
N LEU A 419 -3.47 15.24 12.01
CA LEU A 419 -4.71 15.38 11.25
C LEU A 419 -4.54 15.01 9.76
N ASP A 420 -3.39 15.32 9.15
CA ASP A 420 -3.09 15.01 7.75
C ASP A 420 -2.97 13.51 7.51
N TYR A 421 -2.44 12.78 8.48
CA TYR A 421 -2.49 11.32 8.45
C TYR A 421 -3.90 10.78 8.68
N ARG A 422 -4.73 11.41 9.53
CA ARG A 422 -6.08 10.88 9.85
C ARG A 422 -7.17 11.23 8.82
N THR A 423 -6.98 12.27 8.02
CA THR A 423 -8.03 12.84 7.14
C THR A 423 -7.46 13.32 5.80
N ASP A 424 -8.33 13.54 4.83
CA ASP A 424 -7.95 14.02 3.50
C ASP A 424 -7.90 15.56 3.44
N THR A 425 -6.94 16.12 4.19
CA THR A 425 -6.60 17.56 4.15
C THR A 425 -6.05 17.96 2.77
N LEU A 426 -5.91 19.26 2.52
CA LEU A 426 -5.31 19.75 1.26
C LEU A 426 -3.84 19.31 1.12
N LEU A 427 -3.08 19.28 2.22
CA LEU A 427 -1.70 18.86 2.24
C LEU A 427 -1.57 17.34 2.00
N ALA A 428 -2.40 16.53 2.67
CA ALA A 428 -2.46 15.08 2.46
C ALA A 428 -2.88 14.70 1.02
N LYS A 429 -3.80 15.46 0.41
CA LYS A 429 -4.16 15.28 -1.01
C LYS A 429 -2.98 15.53 -1.95
N ARG A 430 -2.31 16.67 -1.80
CA ARG A 430 -1.11 17.01 -2.60
C ARG A 430 -0.01 15.97 -2.47
N ALA A 431 0.21 15.42 -1.27
CA ALA A 431 1.20 14.36 -1.07
C ALA A 431 0.85 13.09 -1.84
N ARG A 432 -0.40 12.60 -1.75
CA ARG A 432 -0.83 11.43 -2.55
C ARG A 432 -0.72 11.69 -4.05
N GLU A 433 -1.17 12.85 -4.52
CA GLU A 433 -1.05 13.26 -5.92
C GLU A 433 0.42 13.25 -6.38
N TYR A 434 1.35 13.74 -5.56
CA TYR A 434 2.79 13.70 -5.82
C TYR A 434 3.35 12.27 -5.84
N LEU A 435 3.05 11.45 -4.84
CA LEU A 435 3.56 10.07 -4.74
C LEU A 435 3.01 9.20 -5.89
N GLU A 436 1.71 9.29 -6.18
CA GLU A 436 1.08 8.60 -7.32
C GLU A 436 1.67 9.05 -8.66
N SER A 437 1.86 10.35 -8.86
CA SER A 437 2.47 10.89 -10.08
C SER A 437 3.91 10.41 -10.24
N SER A 438 4.71 10.52 -9.18
CA SER A 438 6.12 10.11 -9.17
C SER A 438 6.29 8.62 -9.45
N ALA A 439 5.46 7.76 -8.83
CA ALA A 439 5.43 6.33 -9.12
C ALA A 439 5.12 6.02 -10.59
N ARG A 440 4.12 6.72 -11.19
CA ARG A 440 3.79 6.59 -12.62
C ARG A 440 4.92 7.04 -13.54
N TYR A 441 5.74 8.01 -13.12
CA TYR A 441 6.91 8.49 -13.87
C TYR A 441 8.22 7.75 -13.55
N GLY A 442 8.13 6.56 -12.94
CA GLY A 442 9.27 5.64 -12.77
C GLY A 442 10.05 5.80 -11.46
N ALA A 443 9.55 6.61 -10.52
CA ALA A 443 10.12 6.72 -9.18
C ALA A 443 9.65 5.54 -8.29
N HIS A 444 10.04 4.32 -8.67
CA HIS A 444 9.59 3.08 -8.05
C HIS A 444 9.85 3.03 -6.54
N GLY A 445 8.84 2.60 -5.78
CA GLY A 445 8.89 2.48 -4.32
C GLY A 445 8.63 3.79 -3.56
N ILE A 446 8.40 4.91 -4.25
CA ILE A 446 8.05 6.19 -3.60
C ILE A 446 6.65 6.11 -2.96
N GLU A 447 5.78 5.28 -3.54
CA GLU A 447 4.43 4.98 -3.06
C GLU A 447 4.39 4.33 -1.67
N ASP A 448 5.50 3.70 -1.25
CA ASP A 448 5.68 3.12 0.09
C ASP A 448 6.25 4.13 1.12
N CYS A 449 6.68 5.32 0.69
CA CYS A 449 7.21 6.35 1.57
C CYS A 449 6.11 7.14 2.31
N VAL A 450 6.43 7.57 3.53
CA VAL A 450 5.55 8.39 4.37
C VAL A 450 5.90 9.88 4.18
N PRO A 451 4.97 10.73 3.72
CA PRO A 451 5.24 12.17 3.61
C PRO A 451 5.30 12.82 4.99
N LEU A 452 6.38 13.57 5.25
CA LEU A 452 6.61 14.30 6.50
C LEU A 452 6.40 15.81 6.34
N ALA A 453 6.79 16.39 5.21
CA ALA A 453 6.56 17.79 4.89
C ALA A 453 6.53 18.04 3.38
N ASN A 454 5.75 19.03 2.96
CA ASN A 454 5.96 19.69 1.68
C ASN A 454 7.06 20.75 1.87
N TRP A 455 8.08 20.70 1.02
CA TRP A 455 9.35 21.42 1.16
C TRP A 455 9.55 22.49 0.08
N GLY A 456 8.47 22.87 -0.63
CA GLY A 456 8.50 23.90 -1.66
C GLY A 456 7.65 23.60 -2.90
N GLN A 457 7.74 24.51 -3.87
CA GLN A 457 7.01 24.45 -5.13
C GLN A 457 7.79 23.70 -6.24
N PRO A 458 7.19 22.75 -6.98
CA PRO A 458 5.99 21.96 -6.70
C PRO A 458 6.31 20.50 -6.31
N ASN A 459 7.58 20.08 -6.40
CA ASN A 459 8.02 18.68 -6.34
C ASN A 459 8.94 18.38 -5.14
N ASP A 460 9.13 19.34 -4.26
CA ASP A 460 10.08 19.23 -3.16
C ASP A 460 9.36 18.70 -1.91
N TRP A 461 9.81 17.55 -1.41
CA TRP A 461 9.14 16.80 -0.35
C TRP A 461 10.14 16.18 0.62
N LEU A 462 9.86 16.33 1.91
CA LEU A 462 10.50 15.52 2.95
C LEU A 462 9.68 14.24 3.12
N LEU A 463 10.28 13.11 2.77
CA LEU A 463 9.69 11.78 2.90
C LEU A 463 10.47 10.95 3.92
N TYR A 464 9.84 9.92 4.45
CA TYR A 464 10.46 8.86 5.24
C TYR A 464 10.26 7.54 4.49
N ASP A 465 11.34 6.80 4.20
CA ASP A 465 11.25 5.47 3.58
C ASP A 465 11.41 4.38 4.66
N PRO A 466 10.31 3.82 5.20
CA PRO A 466 10.41 2.74 6.20
C PRO A 466 10.97 1.43 5.64
N PHE A 467 11.05 1.24 4.33
CA PHE A 467 11.39 -0.05 3.71
C PHE A 467 12.71 -0.06 2.92
N GLY A 468 13.31 1.10 2.64
CA GLY A 468 14.46 1.22 1.75
C GLY A 468 14.12 0.85 0.29
N ARG A 469 12.85 1.00 -0.09
CA ARG A 469 12.34 0.61 -1.42
C ARG A 469 12.57 1.71 -2.44
N TYR A 470 12.54 2.97 -2.02
CA TYR A 470 12.81 4.09 -2.92
C TYR A 470 14.27 4.03 -3.38
N ARG A 471 14.45 3.80 -4.68
CA ARG A 471 15.78 3.67 -5.34
C ARG A 471 16.72 2.60 -4.73
N GLY A 472 16.23 1.74 -3.84
CA GLY A 472 17.03 0.77 -3.10
C GLY A 472 17.89 1.38 -1.98
N GLY A 473 17.43 2.47 -1.36
CA GLY A 473 18.07 3.10 -0.19
C GLY A 473 18.06 2.23 1.07
N GLU A 474 18.61 2.74 2.16
CA GLU A 474 18.55 2.05 3.46
C GLU A 474 17.16 2.24 4.11
N PRO A 475 16.57 1.21 4.75
CA PRO A 475 15.30 1.35 5.47
C PRO A 475 15.43 2.28 6.68
N GLY A 476 14.45 3.16 6.85
CA GLY A 476 14.35 4.08 7.98
C GLY A 476 15.03 5.43 7.77
N VAL A 477 15.43 5.77 6.54
CA VAL A 477 16.07 7.06 6.19
C VAL A 477 15.02 8.14 5.90
N VAL A 478 15.36 9.39 6.22
CA VAL A 478 14.58 10.57 5.80
C VAL A 478 15.18 11.10 4.50
N LEU A 479 14.34 11.33 3.49
CA LEU A 479 14.73 11.76 2.15
C LEU A 479 14.20 13.18 1.92
N MET A 480 15.10 14.13 1.65
CA MET A 480 14.73 15.42 1.09
C MET A 480 14.81 15.34 -0.43
N LEU A 481 13.67 15.09 -1.05
CA LEU A 481 13.55 15.13 -2.51
C LEU A 481 13.52 16.58 -2.95
N ASN A 482 14.56 16.99 -3.67
CA ASN A 482 14.69 18.26 -4.39
C ASN A 482 15.47 17.98 -5.69
N ALA A 483 16.11 18.99 -6.30
CA ALA A 483 16.92 18.79 -7.51
C ALA A 483 18.09 17.80 -7.36
N ASP A 484 18.68 17.67 -6.16
CA ASP A 484 19.91 16.90 -5.91
C ASP A 484 19.72 15.62 -5.07
N GLU A 485 18.55 15.45 -4.42
CA GLU A 485 18.18 14.36 -3.50
C GLU A 485 19.17 14.13 -2.32
N VAL A 486 18.80 14.59 -1.13
CA VAL A 486 19.64 14.43 0.07
C VAL A 486 19.09 13.36 0.98
N HIS A 487 19.91 12.35 1.27
CA HIS A 487 19.68 11.36 2.33
C HIS A 487 20.03 11.99 3.69
N LEU A 488 19.14 11.84 4.66
CA LEU A 488 19.24 12.45 5.98
C LEU A 488 19.04 11.40 7.08
N ASP A 489 19.90 11.45 8.09
CA ASP A 489 19.87 10.58 9.28
C ASP A 489 18.61 10.81 10.14
N GLY A 490 17.91 11.92 9.92
CA GLY A 490 16.66 12.24 10.61
C GLY A 490 16.14 13.66 10.38
N VAL A 491 15.01 13.94 11.01
CA VAL A 491 14.25 15.20 10.98
C VAL A 491 15.04 16.36 11.57
N ALA A 492 15.87 16.12 12.59
CA ALA A 492 16.73 17.17 13.15
C ALA A 492 17.72 17.69 12.09
N GLN A 493 18.34 16.79 11.33
CA GLN A 493 19.25 17.16 10.24
C GLN A 493 18.51 17.84 9.08
N ALA A 494 17.26 17.46 8.79
CA ALA A 494 16.41 18.17 7.84
C ALA A 494 16.16 19.63 8.25
N LEU A 495 15.91 19.87 9.55
CA LEU A 495 15.71 21.21 10.10
C LEU A 495 17.02 22.03 10.13
N GLU A 496 18.15 21.42 10.49
CA GLU A 496 19.47 22.04 10.39
C GLU A 496 19.79 22.44 8.93
N ARG A 497 19.49 21.56 7.97
CA ARG A 497 19.66 21.85 6.54
C ARG A 497 18.73 22.96 6.05
N PHE A 498 17.52 23.05 6.59
CA PHE A 498 16.61 24.17 6.31
C PHE A 498 17.14 25.49 6.90
N ASP A 499 17.68 25.49 8.11
CA ASP A 499 18.32 26.65 8.74
C ASP A 499 19.50 27.20 7.90
N GLU A 500 20.34 26.30 7.36
CA GLU A 500 21.40 26.66 6.41
C GLU A 500 20.85 27.34 5.14
N ILE A 501 19.84 26.74 4.51
CA ILE A 501 19.23 27.25 3.28
C ILE A 501 18.54 28.60 3.54
N ALA A 502 17.82 28.74 4.66
CA ALA A 502 17.17 29.98 5.04
C ALA A 502 18.18 31.12 5.24
N ARG A 503 19.32 30.87 5.90
CA ARG A 503 20.38 31.89 6.04
C ARG A 503 21.02 32.28 4.71
N ASP A 504 21.26 31.32 3.81
CA ASP A 504 21.88 31.61 2.51
C ASP A 504 20.92 32.42 1.61
N VAL A 505 19.66 32.00 1.52
CA VAL A 505 18.65 32.65 0.66
C VAL A 505 18.16 33.98 1.22
N LEU A 506 17.91 34.09 2.53
CA LEU A 506 17.38 35.33 3.13
C LEU A 506 18.50 36.32 3.50
N GLY A 507 19.71 35.83 3.82
CA GLY A 507 20.87 36.67 4.13
C GLY A 507 21.57 37.29 2.93
N THR A 508 21.22 36.89 1.70
CA THR A 508 21.73 37.48 0.45
C THR A 508 20.82 38.57 -0.15
N ASN A 509 19.64 38.78 0.42
CA ASN A 509 18.64 39.78 -0.01
C ASN A 509 18.59 41.02 0.93
#